data_AF-G5A133-F1
#
_entry.id   AF-G5A133-F1
#
_cell.length_a   1.000
_cell.length_b   1.000
_cell.length_c   1.000
_cell.angle_alpha   90.00
_cell.angle_beta   90.00
_cell.angle_gamma   90.00
#
_symmetry.space_group_name_H-M   'P 1'
#
loop_
_entity.id
_entity.type
_entity.pdbx_description
1 polymer ?
#
loop_
_entity_poly.entity_id
_entity_poly.type
_entity_poly.pdbx_seq_one_letter_code
_entity_poly.pdbx_strand_id
1 'polypeptide(L)'
;MKKTINARGAKTVWVKCAGSSKERATVMLLGDSNGVKHTPFVVFMMKPSKNKANNEKRCGFGVRTWPEIKRIKEKTGLQIYTNEKGGLIL
;
A
#
# COMPACT_ATOMS: atom_id res chain seq x y z
N MET A 1 15.99 13.95 -20.81
CA MET A 1 17.20 13.59 -20.06
C MET A 1 16.85 12.44 -19.11
N LYS A 2 17.47 11.26 -19.23
CA LYS A 2 17.23 10.13 -18.30
C LYS A 2 18.09 10.31 -17.06
N LYS A 3 17.45 10.38 -15.88
CA LYS A 3 18.13 10.46 -14.58
C LYS A 3 17.82 9.19 -13.79
N THR A 4 18.86 8.47 -13.38
CA THR A 4 18.72 7.31 -12.50
C THR A 4 18.62 7.80 -11.06
N ILE A 5 17.50 7.48 -10.39
CA ILE A 5 17.20 7.96 -9.04
C ILE A 5 18.08 7.25 -7.98
N ASN A 6 18.52 6.03 -8.26
CA ASN A 6 19.30 5.23 -7.32
C ASN A 6 20.80 5.37 -7.56
N ALA A 7 21.56 5.51 -6.46
CA ALA A 7 23.02 5.39 -6.49
C ALA A 7 23.45 3.98 -6.92
N ARG A 8 24.65 3.87 -7.51
CA ARG A 8 25.28 2.59 -7.84
C ARG A 8 25.39 1.74 -6.56
N GLY A 9 24.90 0.49 -6.62
CA GLY A 9 24.91 -0.44 -5.48
C GLY A 9 23.65 -0.44 -4.61
N ALA A 10 22.62 0.34 -4.94
CA ALA A 10 21.33 0.27 -4.26
C ALA A 10 20.73 -1.14 -4.35
N LYS A 11 20.34 -1.71 -3.21
CA LYS A 11 19.71 -3.04 -3.14
C LYS A 11 18.30 -2.97 -3.74
N THR A 12 18.07 -3.76 -4.78
CA THR A 12 16.74 -3.96 -5.38
C THR A 12 16.09 -5.18 -4.75
N VAL A 13 14.90 -5.02 -4.18
CA VAL A 13 14.07 -6.13 -3.70
C VAL A 13 13.05 -6.47 -4.79
N TRP A 14 13.14 -7.69 -5.33
CA TRP A 14 12.18 -8.21 -6.28
C TRP A 14 11.06 -8.93 -5.52
N VAL A 15 9.87 -8.34 -5.49
CA VAL A 15 8.69 -9.01 -4.93
C VAL A 15 8.01 -9.77 -6.05
N LYS A 16 8.17 -11.09 -6.07
CA LYS A 16 7.40 -11.97 -6.97
C LYS A 16 6.08 -12.33 -6.31
N CYS A 17 4.97 -11.86 -6.86
CA CYS A 17 3.64 -12.35 -6.51
C CYS A 17 3.29 -13.53 -7.43
N ALA A 18 3.63 -14.75 -7.03
CA ALA A 18 3.27 -15.98 -7.75
C ALA A 18 2.28 -16.79 -6.90
N GLY A 19 1.06 -17.01 -7.42
CA GLY A 19 0.03 -17.82 -6.75
C GLY A 19 -1.40 -17.33 -7.03
N SER A 20 -2.33 -18.28 -7.13
CA SER A 20 -3.78 -18.07 -7.36
C SER A 20 -4.53 -17.60 -6.10
N SER A 21 -3.88 -16.87 -5.19
CA SER A 21 -4.61 -16.25 -4.08
C SER A 21 -5.19 -14.92 -4.55
N LYS A 22 -6.51 -14.75 -4.35
CA LYS A 22 -7.27 -13.53 -4.65
C LYS A 22 -6.92 -12.35 -3.74
N GLU A 23 -5.99 -12.53 -2.80
CA GLU A 23 -5.50 -11.51 -1.88
C GLU A 23 -4.33 -10.78 -2.53
N ARG A 24 -4.66 -9.81 -3.38
CA ARG A 24 -3.65 -8.99 -4.04
C ARG A 24 -3.39 -7.75 -3.20
N ALA A 25 -2.14 -7.53 -2.79
CA ALA A 25 -1.70 -6.25 -2.26
C ALA A 25 -0.85 -5.55 -3.32
N THR A 26 -1.12 -4.27 -3.55
CA THR A 26 -0.32 -3.41 -4.43
C THR A 26 0.47 -2.45 -3.57
N VAL A 27 1.80 -2.43 -3.74
CA VAL A 27 2.67 -1.44 -3.12
C VAL A 27 2.96 -0.35 -4.14
N MET A 28 2.64 0.89 -3.78
CA MET A 28 2.97 2.06 -4.58
C MET A 28 4.17 2.78 -4.00
N LEU A 29 5.23 2.87 -4.80
CA LEU A 29 6.46 3.58 -4.49
C LEU A 29 6.37 4.98 -5.09
N LEU A 30 6.48 6.01 -4.25
CA LEU A 30 6.52 7.40 -4.71
C LEU A 30 7.95 7.92 -4.63
N GLY A 31 8.41 8.54 -5.71
CA GLY A 31 9.66 9.28 -5.75
C GLY A 31 9.47 10.59 -6.49
N ASP A 32 10.07 11.67 -5.98
CA ASP A 32 10.07 12.96 -6.65
C ASP A 32 11.19 13.07 -7.71
N SER A 33 11.17 14.15 -8.48
CA SER A 33 12.18 14.42 -9.52
C SER A 33 13.57 14.73 -8.96
N ASN A 34 13.68 15.04 -7.67
CA ASN A 34 14.94 15.26 -6.96
C ASN A 34 15.55 13.93 -6.48
N GLY A 35 14.82 12.83 -6.62
CA GLY A 35 15.23 11.50 -6.20
C GLY A 35 14.90 11.18 -4.75
N VAL A 36 14.08 12.01 -4.08
CA VAL A 36 13.55 11.73 -2.75
C VAL A 36 12.55 10.61 -2.85
N LYS A 37 12.72 9.58 -2.03
CA LYS A 37 11.76 8.46 -1.91
C LYS A 37 10.82 8.77 -0.75
N HIS A 38 9.53 8.76 -1.02
CA HIS A 38 8.51 8.94 0.01
C HIS A 38 8.07 7.59 0.59
N THR A 39 7.45 7.63 1.76
CA THR A 39 6.85 6.46 2.38
C THR A 39 5.87 5.81 1.41
N PRO A 40 6.00 4.49 1.15
CA PRO A 40 5.14 3.82 0.21
C PRO A 40 3.74 3.56 0.77
N PHE A 41 2.80 3.34 -0.14
CA PHE A 41 1.41 3.03 0.17
C PHE A 41 1.15 1.57 -0.14
N VAL A 42 0.38 0.90 0.70
CA VAL A 42 -0.06 -0.48 0.50
C VAL A 42 -1.57 -0.49 0.33
N VAL A 43 -2.03 -1.02 -0.80
CA VAL A 43 -3.46 -1.14 -1.11
C VAL A 43 -3.81 -2.60 -1.23
N PHE A 44 -4.67 -3.09 -0.34
CA PHE A 44 -5.24 -4.43 -0.42
C PHE A 44 -6.45 -4.42 -1.35
N MET A 45 -6.42 -5.27 -2.38
CA MET A 45 -7.53 -5.49 -3.29
C MET A 45 -8.59 -6.35 -2.60
N MET A 46 -9.59 -5.71 -2.01
CA MET A 46 -10.70 -6.38 -1.35
C MET A 46 -11.97 -5.55 -1.47
N LYS A 47 -13.14 -6.21 -1.40
CA LYS A 47 -14.41 -5.50 -1.43
C LYS A 47 -14.48 -4.48 -0.29
N PRO A 48 -14.95 -3.25 -0.55
CA PRO A 48 -15.03 -2.23 0.48
C PRO A 48 -16.11 -2.64 1.48
N SER A 49 -16.00 -2.16 2.71
CA SER A 49 -17.04 -2.42 3.69
C SER A 49 -18.34 -1.72 3.28
N LYS A 50 -19.48 -2.41 3.45
CA LYS A 50 -20.81 -1.79 3.32
C LYS A 50 -21.08 -0.73 4.39
N ASN A 51 -20.30 -0.72 5.47
CA ASN A 51 -20.41 0.27 6.55
C ASN A 51 -19.52 1.48 6.24
N LYS A 52 -20.13 2.65 6.00
CA LYS A 52 -19.41 3.90 5.70
C LYS A 52 -18.37 4.28 6.75
N ALA A 53 -18.66 4.03 8.04
CA ALA A 53 -17.72 4.34 9.12
C ALA A 53 -16.41 3.55 9.02
N ASN A 54 -16.41 2.37 8.38
CA ASN A 54 -15.19 1.61 8.14
C ASN A 54 -14.33 2.25 7.04
N ASN A 55 -14.95 2.84 6.02
CA ASN A 55 -14.21 3.50 4.94
C ASN A 55 -13.45 4.72 5.47
N GLU A 56 -14.12 5.54 6.30
CA GLU A 56 -13.54 6.76 6.86
C GLU A 56 -12.58 6.48 8.03
N LYS A 57 -13.00 5.67 9.01
CA LYS A 57 -12.26 5.52 10.28
C LYS A 57 -11.29 4.35 10.29
N ARG A 58 -11.41 3.44 9.33
CA ARG A 58 -10.66 2.16 9.29
C ARG A 58 -10.02 1.89 7.93
N CYS A 59 -9.85 2.93 7.11
CA CYS A 59 -9.20 2.84 5.80
C CYS A 59 -9.79 1.73 4.90
N GLY A 60 -11.10 1.48 5.04
CA GLY A 60 -11.84 0.45 4.32
C GLY A 60 -11.73 -0.98 4.88
N PHE A 61 -11.03 -1.17 6.01
CA PHE A 61 -11.00 -2.45 6.74
C PHE A 61 -12.19 -2.61 7.69
N GLY A 62 -12.60 -3.86 7.90
CA GLY A 62 -13.64 -4.21 8.86
C GLY A 62 -13.18 -4.06 10.31
N VAL A 63 -14.14 -4.01 11.23
CA VAL A 63 -13.91 -3.89 12.68
C VAL A 63 -12.97 -4.97 13.23
N ARG A 64 -13.07 -6.20 12.70
CA ARG A 64 -12.28 -7.35 13.18
C ARG A 64 -10.82 -7.30 12.75
N THR A 65 -10.54 -6.83 11.54
CA THR A 65 -9.17 -6.77 11.00
C THR A 65 -8.45 -5.47 11.34
N TRP A 66 -9.21 -4.41 11.65
CA TRP A 66 -8.66 -3.08 11.92
C TRP A 66 -7.61 -3.03 13.05
N PRO A 67 -7.74 -3.72 14.20
CA PRO A 67 -6.74 -3.65 15.28
C PRO A 67 -5.34 -4.09 14.81
N GLU A 68 -5.27 -5.15 14.02
CA GLU A 68 -4.02 -5.66 13.46
C GLU A 68 -3.42 -4.70 12.43
N ILE A 69 -4.24 -4.23 11.49
CA ILE A 69 -3.80 -3.26 10.46
C ILE A 69 -3.33 -1.96 11.09
N LYS A 70 -4.04 -1.47 12.12
CA LYS A 70 -3.65 -0.27 12.87
C LYS A 70 -2.30 -0.48 13.55
N ARG A 71 -2.09 -1.62 14.21
CA ARG A 71 -0.79 -1.97 14.82
C ARG A 71 0.33 -2.01 13.78
N ILE A 72 0.07 -2.55 12.58
CA ILE A 72 1.06 -2.60 11.49
C ILE A 72 1.37 -1.18 11.00
N LYS A 73 0.36 -0.34 10.78
CA LYS A 73 0.54 1.08 10.40
C LYS A 73 1.41 1.82 11.42
N GLU A 74 1.12 1.67 12.71
CA GLU A 74 1.87 2.32 13.80
C GLU A 74 3.30 1.80 13.88
N LYS A 75 3.52 0.48 13.76
CA LYS A 75 4.84 -0.13 13.84
C LYS A 75 5.74 0.22 12.64
N THR A 76 5.15 0.33 11.45
CA THR A 76 5.92 0.47 10.19
C THR A 76 5.91 1.88 9.62
N GLY A 77 5.01 2.75 10.06
CA GLY A 77 4.75 4.06 9.46
C GLY A 77 4.08 3.99 8.09
N LEU A 78 3.71 2.81 7.60
CA LEU A 78 3.12 2.64 6.27
C LEU A 78 1.70 3.16 6.22
N GLN A 79 1.33 3.71 5.06
CA GLN A 79 -0.06 4.00 4.76
C GLN A 79 -0.70 2.76 4.11
N ILE A 80 -1.74 2.21 4.75
CA ILE A 80 -2.39 0.96 4.35
C ILE A 80 -3.89 1.21 4.15
N TYR A 81 -4.42 0.79 3.00
CA TYR A 81 -5.82 0.98 2.60
C TYR A 81 -6.40 -0.27 1.94
N THR A 82 -7.72 -0.27 1.75
CA THR A 82 -8.42 -1.25 0.90
C THR A 82 -9.04 -0.59 -0.32
N ASN A 83 -9.19 -1.37 -1.40
CA ASN A 83 -9.87 -0.95 -2.61
C ASN A 83 -10.39 -2.17 -3.37
N GLU A 84 -11.58 -2.10 -3.96
CA GLU A 84 -12.14 -3.20 -4.75
C GLU A 84 -11.49 -3.34 -6.13
N LYS A 85 -11.14 -2.22 -6.77
CA LYS A 85 -10.78 -2.18 -8.19
C LYS A 85 -9.28 -2.12 -8.46
N GLY A 86 -8.44 -2.15 -7.42
CA GLY A 86 -6.97 -2.08 -7.54
C GLY A 86 -6.40 -0.77 -8.12
N GLY A 87 -7.26 0.18 -8.53
CA GLY A 87 -6.87 1.50 -9.04
C GLY A 87 -7.01 2.62 -8.01
N LEU A 88 -6.09 3.58 -8.04
CA LEU A 88 -6.08 4.73 -7.14
C LEU A 88 -7.39 5.55 -7.26
N ILE A 89 -8.00 5.88 -6.13
CA ILE A 89 -8.85 7.07 -6.02
C ILE A 89 -7.95 8.08 -5.31
N LEU A 90 -7.27 8.94 -6.09
CA LEU A 90 -6.62 10.16 -5.59
C LEU A 90 -7.58 11.34 -5.77
#